data_AF-A0A2K8VCZ6-F1
#
_entry.id   AF-A0A2K8VCZ6-F1
#
_cell.length_a   1.000
_cell.length_b   1.000
_cell.length_c   1.000
_cell.angle_alpha   90.00
_cell.angle_beta   90.00
_cell.angle_gamma   90.00
#
_symmetry.space_group_name_H-M   'P 1'
#
loop_
_entity.id
_entity.type
_entity.pdbx_description
1 polymer ?
#
loop_
_entity_poly.entity_id
_entity_poly.type
_entity_poly.pdbx_seq_one_letter_code
_entity_poly.pdbx_strand_id
1 'polypeptide(L)'
;MPYKIEELDFKRDVKGEQVRTRKIFENLKEKAINNIKLTEHEKDFFCLGVKLSQLEDGFVKDYDCCENFRFKSLYLTYFKDLTGKSTYEKVRGTYLYNPSVFEIKKDLKFLDLIKEKWYKTINITKHREKLLSEISKEVRNDLKELEKKKGKLFFRRDKEKYTLNKKKILLQSKYIYCISLQIFELFDNKEFIITLNKTKIEINEFSIIHILNRHFAEITKVNTTKTFHNEDFEPKLLSKKLKDIFNEIDNSGIYAGESINKISFQYNGTDYQIWVNKRIKQIKGKGNVEFNRLETFYPLKDQQELTKLSTNYDLHKINDDLYVYKKKL
;
A
#
# COMPACT_ATOMS: atom_id res chain seq x y z
N MET A 1 -2.19 19.93 -7.16
CA MET A 1 -2.67 20.10 -5.77
C MET A 1 -2.24 21.46 -5.29
N PRO A 2 -3.03 22.16 -4.45
CA PRO A 2 -2.66 23.48 -3.92
C PRO A 2 -1.54 23.41 -2.88
N TYR A 3 -1.37 22.27 -2.21
CA TYR A 3 -0.32 22.02 -1.23
C TYR A 3 0.66 20.98 -1.76
N LYS A 4 1.94 21.18 -1.47
CA LYS A 4 2.96 20.14 -1.59
C LYS A 4 2.81 19.16 -0.42
N ILE A 5 3.25 17.92 -0.62
CA ILE A 5 3.02 16.85 0.36
C ILE A 5 3.83 17.08 1.62
N GLU A 6 5.02 17.67 1.48
CA GLU A 6 5.88 18.04 2.60
C GLU A 6 5.26 19.17 3.46
N GLU A 7 4.22 19.84 2.96
CA GLU A 7 3.40 20.79 3.71
C GLU A 7 2.23 20.10 4.44
N LEU A 8 1.89 18.87 4.08
CA LEU A 8 0.84 18.08 4.71
C LEU A 8 1.38 17.14 5.80
N ASP A 9 2.60 17.38 6.27
CA ASP A 9 3.18 16.73 7.44
C ASP A 9 3.25 17.71 8.61
N PHE A 10 2.98 17.21 9.82
CA PHE A 10 3.14 17.96 11.06
C PHE A 10 4.61 17.93 11.48
N LYS A 11 5.24 19.10 11.58
CA LYS A 11 6.65 19.23 11.96
C LYS A 11 6.76 19.44 13.47
N ARG A 12 7.71 18.77 14.13
CA ARG A 12 7.97 18.98 15.55
C ARG A 12 8.98 20.11 15.72
N ASP A 13 8.78 20.93 16.76
CA ASP A 13 9.74 21.92 17.24
C ASP A 13 10.15 23.01 16.21
N VAL A 14 9.30 23.25 15.20
CA VAL A 14 9.51 24.33 14.21
C VAL A 14 8.72 25.57 14.63
N LYS A 15 9.41 26.72 14.76
CA LYS A 15 8.79 28.01 15.07
C LYS A 15 7.76 28.37 13.99
N GLY A 16 6.54 28.72 14.40
CA GLY A 16 5.46 29.10 13.48
C GLY A 16 4.68 27.92 12.87
N GLU A 17 5.03 26.67 13.21
CA GLU A 17 4.35 25.48 12.70
C GLU A 17 2.86 25.45 13.03
N GLN A 18 2.48 25.82 14.25
CA GLN A 18 1.06 25.87 14.64
C GLN A 18 0.26 26.84 13.76
N VAL A 19 0.83 27.99 13.42
CA VAL A 19 0.20 29.00 12.56
C VAL A 19 0.05 28.46 11.13
N ARG A 20 1.11 27.85 10.59
CA ARG A 20 1.10 27.22 9.26
C ARG A 20 0.06 26.12 9.17
N THR A 21 0.11 25.18 10.10
CA THR A 21 -0.78 24.02 10.17
C THR A 21 -2.22 24.48 10.36
N ARG A 22 -2.49 25.50 11.18
CA ARG A 22 -3.85 26.03 11.34
C ARG A 22 -4.37 26.65 10.05
N LYS A 23 -3.56 27.43 9.34
CA LYS A 23 -3.94 28.03 8.06
C LYS A 23 -4.33 26.99 7.01
N ILE A 24 -3.54 25.91 6.90
CA ILE A 24 -3.84 24.80 5.98
C ILE A 24 -5.11 24.08 6.45
N PHE A 25 -5.22 23.78 7.75
CA PHE A 25 -6.38 23.13 8.32
C PHE A 25 -7.69 23.87 8.04
N GLU A 26 -7.74 25.19 8.27
CA GLU A 26 -8.94 25.99 8.00
C GLU A 26 -9.33 25.98 6.52
N ASN A 27 -8.35 26.09 5.61
CA ASN A 27 -8.64 25.99 4.18
C ASN A 27 -9.23 24.63 3.80
N LEU A 28 -8.69 23.55 4.35
CA LEU A 28 -9.19 22.20 4.09
C LEU A 28 -10.55 21.95 4.76
N LYS A 29 -10.79 22.54 5.94
CA LYS A 29 -12.09 22.52 6.63
C LYS A 29 -13.16 23.18 5.79
N GLU A 30 -12.90 24.39 5.28
CA GLU A 30 -13.80 25.12 4.39
C GLU A 30 -14.11 24.31 3.12
N LYS A 31 -13.07 23.74 2.48
CA LYS A 31 -13.25 22.83 1.34
C LYS A 31 -14.12 21.62 1.67
N ALA A 32 -13.89 20.98 2.82
CA ALA A 32 -14.67 19.83 3.26
C ALA A 32 -16.15 20.19 3.48
N ILE A 33 -16.43 21.32 4.14
CA ILE A 33 -17.80 21.82 4.38
C ILE A 33 -18.50 22.15 3.04
N ASN A 34 -17.77 22.74 2.09
CA ASN A 34 -18.29 23.08 0.77
C ASN A 34 -18.29 21.91 -0.24
N ASN A 35 -18.04 20.68 0.22
CA ASN A 35 -17.96 19.48 -0.64
C ASN A 35 -16.96 19.59 -1.80
N ILE A 36 -15.92 20.41 -1.65
CA ILE A 36 -14.84 20.52 -2.62
C ILE A 36 -13.96 19.27 -2.50
N LYS A 37 -13.60 18.69 -3.65
CA LYS A 37 -12.81 17.47 -3.70
C LYS A 37 -11.44 17.66 -3.04
N LEU A 38 -11.19 16.87 -2.00
CA LEU A 38 -9.89 16.71 -1.35
C LEU A 38 -9.21 15.42 -1.82
N THR A 39 -7.88 15.46 -1.89
CA THR A 39 -7.02 14.29 -2.03
C THR A 39 -7.01 13.46 -0.75
N GLU A 40 -6.56 12.21 -0.79
CA GLU A 40 -6.44 11.38 0.40
C GLU A 40 -5.37 11.88 1.37
N HIS A 41 -4.36 12.62 0.90
CA HIS A 41 -3.38 13.27 1.78
C HIS A 41 -3.96 14.49 2.49
N GLU A 42 -4.67 15.35 1.77
CA GLU A 42 -5.37 16.48 2.37
C GLU A 42 -6.40 16.01 3.41
N LYS A 43 -7.14 14.92 3.11
CA LYS A 43 -8.07 14.30 4.07
C LYS A 43 -7.31 13.80 5.29
N ASP A 44 -6.21 13.07 5.14
CA ASP A 44 -5.45 12.58 6.28
C ASP A 44 -4.94 13.71 7.18
N PHE A 45 -4.38 14.77 6.57
CA PHE A 45 -3.93 15.95 7.31
C PHE A 45 -5.09 16.63 8.04
N PHE A 46 -6.19 16.91 7.33
CA PHE A 46 -7.37 17.56 7.90
C PHE A 46 -7.96 16.75 9.05
N CYS A 47 -8.23 15.45 8.85
CA CYS A 47 -8.85 14.60 9.86
C CYS A 47 -7.93 14.35 11.06
N LEU A 48 -6.61 14.32 10.86
CA LEU A 48 -5.65 14.32 11.96
C LEU A 48 -5.70 15.65 12.73
N GLY A 49 -5.80 16.77 12.02
CA GLY A 49 -6.03 18.09 12.61
C GLY A 49 -7.30 18.13 13.48
N VAL A 50 -8.44 17.61 12.98
CA VAL A 50 -9.69 17.51 13.76
C VAL A 50 -9.48 16.67 15.02
N LYS A 51 -8.76 15.54 14.90
CA LYS A 51 -8.49 14.64 16.03
C LYS A 51 -7.60 15.28 17.10
N LEU A 52 -6.66 16.13 16.70
CA LEU A 52 -5.67 16.74 17.58
C LEU A 52 -6.03 18.16 18.03
N SER A 53 -7.04 18.77 17.43
CA SER A 53 -7.42 20.15 17.72
C SER A 53 -7.83 20.31 19.19
N GLN A 54 -7.38 21.41 19.79
CA GLN A 54 -7.79 21.87 21.10
C GLN A 54 -8.96 22.87 21.01
N LEU A 55 -9.36 23.25 19.80
CA LEU A 55 -10.48 24.14 19.51
C LEU A 55 -11.75 23.33 19.19
N GLU A 56 -12.90 24.01 19.15
CA GLU A 56 -14.19 23.41 18.78
C GLU A 56 -14.30 23.14 17.26
N ASP A 57 -13.48 22.22 16.76
CA ASP A 57 -13.49 21.80 15.35
C ASP A 57 -14.37 20.58 15.07
N GLY A 58 -15.16 20.15 16.06
CA GLY A 58 -16.00 18.96 15.97
C GLY A 58 -15.21 17.65 16.05
N PHE A 59 -15.83 16.56 15.62
CA PHE A 59 -15.25 15.22 15.62
C PHE A 59 -15.00 14.73 14.20
N VAL A 60 -14.01 13.84 14.04
CA VAL A 60 -13.68 13.19 12.75
C VAL A 60 -14.91 12.57 12.07
N LYS A 61 -15.86 12.05 12.86
CA LYS A 61 -17.10 11.42 12.35
C LYS A 61 -18.11 12.42 11.77
N ASP A 62 -17.94 13.72 12.05
CA ASP A 62 -18.86 14.78 11.62
C ASP A 62 -18.53 15.25 10.18
N TYR A 63 -17.41 14.77 9.62
CA TYR A 63 -16.95 15.09 8.27
C TYR A 63 -16.93 13.84 7.39
N ASP A 64 -17.78 13.80 6.35
CA ASP A 64 -17.86 12.65 5.43
C ASP A 64 -16.55 12.35 4.71
N CYS A 65 -15.75 13.38 4.42
CA CYS A 65 -14.42 13.23 3.81
C CYS A 65 -13.44 12.44 4.69
N CYS A 66 -13.72 12.28 5.99
CA CYS A 66 -12.89 11.57 6.94
C CYS A 66 -13.20 10.06 7.05
N GLU A 67 -14.13 9.50 6.26
CA GLU A 67 -14.48 8.07 6.34
C GLU A 67 -13.24 7.18 6.12
N ASN A 68 -12.41 7.47 5.10
CA ASN A 68 -11.20 6.70 4.81
C ASN A 68 -10.13 6.83 5.91
N PHE A 69 -9.93 8.03 6.46
CA PHE A 69 -9.01 8.25 7.59
C PHE A 69 -9.43 7.45 8.82
N ARG A 70 -10.71 7.56 9.20
CA ARG A 70 -11.29 6.80 10.31
C ARG A 70 -11.18 5.30 10.08
N PHE A 71 -11.49 4.84 8.86
CA PHE A 71 -11.34 3.44 8.48
C PHE A 71 -9.90 2.96 8.64
N LYS A 72 -8.89 3.67 8.09
CA LYS A 72 -7.48 3.29 8.20
C LYS A 72 -7.04 3.18 9.66
N SER A 73 -7.38 4.17 10.49
CA SER A 73 -7.02 4.17 11.91
C SER A 73 -7.63 2.99 12.67
N LEU A 74 -8.92 2.72 12.47
CA LEU A 74 -9.59 1.60 13.13
C LEU A 74 -9.12 0.25 12.57
N TYR A 75 -8.94 0.13 11.26
CA TYR A 75 -8.39 -1.09 10.65
C TYR A 75 -7.02 -1.42 11.23
N LEU A 76 -6.11 -0.45 11.32
CA LEU A 76 -4.79 -0.65 11.94
C LEU A 76 -4.85 -0.99 13.44
N THR A 77 -5.90 -0.59 14.14
CA THR A 77 -6.11 -0.99 15.55
C THR A 77 -6.53 -2.47 15.65
N TYR A 78 -7.40 -2.94 14.75
CA TYR A 78 -8.08 -4.24 14.90
C TYR A 78 -7.65 -5.32 13.90
N PHE A 79 -6.74 -5.06 12.94
CA PHE A 79 -6.46 -6.02 11.85
C PHE A 79 -5.94 -7.38 12.34
N LYS A 80 -5.20 -7.41 13.46
CA LYS A 80 -4.67 -8.65 14.05
C LYS A 80 -5.81 -9.57 14.49
N ASP A 81 -6.83 -8.98 15.10
CA ASP A 81 -8.02 -9.68 15.56
C ASP A 81 -9.30 -8.86 15.31
N LEU A 82 -10.07 -9.28 14.31
CA LEU A 82 -11.37 -8.68 13.98
C LEU A 82 -12.54 -9.34 14.72
N THR A 83 -12.29 -10.24 15.68
CA THR A 83 -13.33 -10.88 16.50
C THR A 83 -13.77 -10.04 17.70
N GLY A 84 -12.92 -9.08 18.13
CA GLY A 84 -13.19 -8.24 19.29
C GLY A 84 -12.89 -8.91 20.64
N LYS A 85 -12.11 -10.00 20.64
CA LYS A 85 -11.81 -10.80 21.83
C LYS A 85 -10.41 -10.58 22.38
N SER A 86 -9.52 -10.00 21.58
CA SER A 86 -8.16 -9.68 21.99
C SER A 86 -8.10 -8.41 22.84
N THR A 87 -6.93 -8.15 23.40
CA THR A 87 -6.57 -6.84 23.92
C THR A 87 -6.16 -5.94 22.75
N TYR A 88 -6.55 -4.66 22.83
CA TYR A 88 -6.26 -3.66 21.81
C TYR A 88 -5.74 -2.41 22.50
N GLU A 89 -4.92 -1.64 21.79
CA GLU A 89 -4.38 -0.38 22.27
C GLU A 89 -4.76 0.73 21.29
N LYS A 90 -5.18 1.87 21.84
CA LYS A 90 -5.50 3.08 21.07
C LYS A 90 -4.74 4.26 21.63
N VAL A 91 -4.48 5.24 20.77
CA VAL A 91 -3.81 6.49 21.12
C VAL A 91 -4.84 7.62 21.23
N ARG A 92 -4.83 8.33 22.37
CA ARG A 92 -5.55 9.58 22.60
C ARG A 92 -4.55 10.66 23.05
N GLY A 93 -4.28 11.62 22.17
CA GLY A 93 -3.20 12.59 22.40
C GLY A 93 -1.86 11.86 22.49
N THR A 94 -1.20 11.97 23.65
CA THR A 94 0.07 11.30 23.96
C THR A 94 -0.10 10.01 24.78
N TYR A 95 -1.33 9.64 25.14
CA TYR A 95 -1.60 8.50 26.01
C TYR A 95 -2.07 7.28 25.21
N LEU A 96 -1.51 6.12 25.57
CA LEU A 96 -2.03 4.81 25.18
C LEU A 96 -3.11 4.37 26.17
N TYR A 97 -4.20 3.81 25.66
CA TYR A 97 -5.27 3.25 26.48
C TYR A 97 -5.87 1.98 25.86
N ASN A 98 -6.43 1.14 26.71
CA ASN A 98 -7.20 -0.03 26.30
C ASN A 98 -8.66 0.39 26.09
N PRO A 99 -9.24 0.24 24.89
CA PRO A 99 -10.62 0.61 24.64
C PRO A 99 -11.57 -0.31 25.41
N SER A 100 -12.69 0.26 25.86
CA SER A 100 -13.75 -0.51 26.51
C SER A 100 -14.38 -1.52 25.54
N VAL A 101 -15.00 -2.58 26.08
CA VAL A 101 -15.76 -3.57 25.27
C VAL A 101 -16.84 -2.90 24.41
N PHE A 102 -17.48 -1.84 24.92
CA PHE A 102 -18.47 -1.07 24.18
C PHE A 102 -17.85 -0.35 22.98
N GLU A 103 -16.69 0.29 23.18
CA GLU A 103 -15.96 0.98 22.12
C GLU A 103 -15.48 0.00 21.03
N ILE A 104 -14.92 -1.15 21.44
CA ILE A 104 -14.51 -2.22 20.51
C ILE A 104 -15.69 -2.67 19.65
N LYS A 105 -16.85 -2.95 20.26
CA LYS A 105 -18.07 -3.35 19.51
C LYS A 105 -18.52 -2.27 18.52
N LYS A 106 -18.47 -1.00 18.92
CA LYS A 106 -18.84 0.14 18.06
C LYS A 106 -17.88 0.29 16.88
N ASP A 107 -16.58 0.17 17.12
CA ASP A 107 -15.55 0.26 16.08
C ASP A 107 -15.65 -0.90 15.09
N LEU A 108 -15.82 -2.14 15.58
CA LEU A 108 -15.99 -3.31 14.73
C LEU A 108 -17.28 -3.25 13.90
N LYS A 109 -18.37 -2.70 14.45
CA LYS A 109 -19.61 -2.45 13.70
C LYS A 109 -19.39 -1.45 12.56
N PHE A 110 -18.61 -0.39 12.80
CA PHE A 110 -18.22 0.53 11.74
C PHE A 110 -17.40 -0.16 10.65
N LEU A 111 -16.40 -0.99 11.02
CA LEU A 111 -15.63 -1.76 10.05
C LEU A 111 -16.52 -2.72 9.24
N ASP A 112 -17.53 -3.34 9.86
CA ASP A 112 -18.48 -4.18 9.12
C ASP A 112 -19.31 -3.37 8.11
N LEU A 113 -19.73 -2.15 8.43
CA LEU A 113 -20.39 -1.27 7.47
C LEU A 113 -19.48 -0.92 6.28
N ILE A 114 -18.20 -0.59 6.54
CA ILE A 114 -17.21 -0.34 5.48
C ILE A 114 -17.00 -1.58 4.61
N LYS A 115 -16.89 -2.76 5.23
CA LYS A 115 -16.76 -4.03 4.52
C LYS A 115 -17.92 -4.26 3.56
N GLU A 116 -19.17 -4.04 4.00
CA GLU A 116 -20.35 -4.23 3.13
C GLU A 116 -20.39 -3.21 1.98
N LYS A 117 -20.13 -1.93 2.26
CA LYS A 117 -20.02 -0.90 1.20
C LYS A 117 -18.95 -1.27 0.19
N TRP A 118 -17.76 -1.64 0.68
CA TRP A 118 -16.63 -1.99 -0.16
C TRP A 118 -16.87 -3.25 -0.99
N TYR A 119 -17.52 -4.27 -0.42
CA TYR A 119 -17.87 -5.47 -1.16
C TYR A 119 -18.79 -5.18 -2.36
N LYS A 120 -19.75 -4.26 -2.19
CA LYS A 120 -20.57 -3.80 -3.32
C LYS A 120 -19.72 -3.16 -4.41
N THR A 121 -18.76 -2.32 -4.03
CA THR A 121 -17.80 -1.72 -4.98
C THR A 121 -16.98 -2.78 -5.71
N ILE A 122 -16.38 -3.73 -4.99
CA ILE A 122 -15.51 -4.79 -5.54
C ILE A 122 -16.24 -5.69 -6.56
N ASN A 123 -17.55 -5.89 -6.37
CA ASN A 123 -18.35 -6.73 -7.27
C ASN A 123 -18.68 -6.05 -8.61
N ILE A 124 -18.50 -4.74 -8.74
CA ILE A 124 -18.65 -4.06 -10.02
C ILE A 124 -17.58 -4.59 -10.99
N THR A 125 -17.96 -4.96 -12.21
CA THR A 125 -17.04 -5.56 -13.20
C THR A 125 -16.36 -4.53 -14.08
N LYS A 126 -16.98 -3.35 -14.25
CA LYS A 126 -16.49 -2.27 -15.10
C LYS A 126 -16.30 -0.99 -14.28
N HIS A 127 -15.06 -0.73 -13.88
CA HIS A 127 -14.69 0.52 -13.23
C HIS A 127 -14.08 1.49 -14.25
N ARG A 128 -14.39 2.78 -14.13
CA ARG A 128 -13.73 3.84 -14.91
C ARG A 128 -12.31 4.09 -14.42
N GLU A 129 -12.11 3.99 -13.11
CA GLU A 129 -10.82 4.17 -12.46
C GLU A 129 -10.00 2.87 -12.52
N LYS A 130 -8.79 2.95 -13.08
CA LYS A 130 -7.89 1.80 -13.25
C LYS A 130 -7.48 1.17 -11.92
N LEU A 131 -7.14 2.00 -10.93
CA LEU A 131 -6.76 1.53 -9.60
C LEU A 131 -7.87 0.67 -8.98
N LEU A 132 -9.11 1.18 -9.03
CA LEU A 132 -10.27 0.45 -8.55
C LEU A 132 -10.53 -0.84 -9.35
N SER A 133 -10.32 -0.81 -10.67
CA SER A 133 -10.43 -2.01 -11.52
C SER A 133 -9.45 -3.11 -11.11
N GLU A 134 -8.18 -2.77 -10.90
CA GLU A 134 -7.13 -3.73 -10.56
C GLU A 134 -7.34 -4.33 -9.16
N ILE A 135 -7.67 -3.51 -8.14
CA ILE A 135 -7.91 -4.03 -6.78
C ILE A 135 -9.17 -4.91 -6.77
N SER A 136 -10.24 -4.52 -7.46
CA SER A 136 -11.45 -5.34 -7.58
C SER A 136 -11.16 -6.70 -8.22
N LYS A 137 -10.30 -6.74 -9.24
CA LYS A 137 -9.90 -8.00 -9.88
C LYS A 137 -9.12 -8.90 -8.93
N GLU A 138 -8.12 -8.36 -8.24
CA GLU A 138 -7.29 -9.14 -7.31
C GLU A 138 -8.11 -9.68 -6.14
N VAL A 139 -8.96 -8.86 -5.54
CA VAL A 139 -9.82 -9.25 -4.42
C VAL A 139 -10.83 -10.31 -4.83
N ARG A 140 -11.44 -10.20 -6.00
CA ARG A 140 -12.37 -11.24 -6.49
C ARG A 140 -11.66 -12.57 -6.68
N ASN A 141 -10.39 -12.57 -7.09
CA ASN A 141 -9.62 -13.81 -7.17
C ASN A 141 -9.34 -14.38 -5.76
N ASP A 142 -8.93 -13.55 -4.81
CA ASP A 142 -8.72 -13.98 -3.41
C ASP A 142 -10.02 -14.55 -2.79
N LEU A 143 -11.16 -13.92 -3.06
CA LEU A 143 -12.47 -14.40 -2.62
C LEU A 143 -12.85 -15.73 -3.30
N LYS A 144 -12.59 -15.90 -4.60
CA LYS A 144 -12.81 -17.18 -5.30
C LYS A 144 -11.95 -18.29 -4.71
N GLU A 145 -10.70 -18.03 -4.38
CA GLU A 145 -9.82 -18.99 -3.72
C GLU A 145 -10.32 -19.34 -2.30
N LEU A 146 -10.86 -18.36 -1.56
CA LEU A 146 -11.51 -18.62 -0.29
C LEU A 146 -12.78 -19.49 -0.44
N GLU A 147 -13.59 -19.26 -1.47
CA GLU A 147 -14.76 -20.10 -1.78
C GLU A 147 -14.36 -21.53 -2.13
N LYS A 148 -13.28 -21.75 -2.88
CA LYS A 148 -12.79 -23.11 -3.18
C LYS A 148 -12.41 -23.88 -1.91
N LYS A 149 -11.83 -23.19 -0.92
CA LYS A 149 -11.42 -23.76 0.37
C LYS A 149 -12.58 -23.99 1.35
N LYS A 150 -13.79 -23.57 0.99
CA LYS A 150 -14.97 -23.61 1.86
C LYS A 150 -15.43 -25.03 2.19
N GLY A 151 -15.26 -25.99 1.28
CA GLY A 151 -15.78 -27.35 1.43
C GLY A 151 -17.29 -27.38 1.75
N LYS A 152 -17.79 -28.48 2.31
CA LYS A 152 -19.11 -28.50 2.95
C LYS A 152 -18.94 -27.94 4.37
N LEU A 153 -19.28 -26.65 4.57
CA LEU A 153 -19.26 -25.98 5.88
C LEU A 153 -20.33 -26.55 6.83
N PHE A 154 -20.12 -27.77 7.33
CA PHE A 154 -21.06 -28.41 8.24
C PHE A 154 -20.97 -27.84 9.65
N PHE A 155 -19.77 -27.49 10.11
CA PHE A 155 -19.55 -27.02 11.48
C PHE A 155 -19.66 -25.50 11.59
N ARG A 156 -20.25 -25.04 12.70
CA ARG A 156 -20.38 -23.62 13.04
C ARG A 156 -19.02 -22.90 13.04
N ARG A 157 -17.97 -23.54 13.56
CA ARG A 157 -16.61 -22.99 13.61
C ARG A 157 -16.05 -22.69 12.22
N ASP A 158 -16.31 -23.56 11.24
CA ASP A 158 -15.83 -23.36 9.87
C ASP A 158 -16.55 -22.18 9.20
N LYS A 159 -17.86 -22.04 9.44
CA LYS A 159 -18.65 -20.90 8.96
C LYS A 159 -18.15 -19.58 9.54
N GLU A 160 -17.84 -19.57 10.84
CA GLU A 160 -17.27 -18.40 11.53
C GLU A 160 -15.88 -18.05 10.98
N LYS A 161 -15.00 -19.05 10.80
CA LYS A 161 -13.67 -18.87 10.21
C LYS A 161 -13.73 -18.33 8.78
N TYR A 162 -14.61 -18.88 7.94
CA TYR A 162 -14.83 -18.41 6.58
C TYR A 162 -15.30 -16.95 6.56
N THR A 163 -16.29 -16.60 7.39
CA THR A 163 -16.81 -15.21 7.48
C THR A 163 -15.73 -14.24 7.94
N LEU A 164 -14.92 -14.64 8.92
CA LEU A 164 -13.79 -13.84 9.41
C LEU A 164 -12.73 -13.65 8.33
N ASN A 165 -12.35 -14.70 7.60
CA ASN A 165 -11.39 -14.61 6.50
C ASN A 165 -11.90 -13.72 5.36
N LYS A 166 -13.18 -13.83 5.01
CA LYS A 166 -13.81 -12.93 4.03
C LYS A 166 -13.75 -11.47 4.49
N LYS A 167 -14.06 -11.20 5.77
CA LYS A 167 -13.93 -9.87 6.37
C LYS A 167 -12.49 -9.35 6.30
N LYS A 168 -11.50 -10.19 6.63
CA LYS A 168 -10.07 -9.85 6.53
C LYS A 168 -9.69 -9.43 5.12
N ILE A 169 -10.00 -10.25 4.11
CA ILE A 169 -9.70 -9.96 2.69
C ILE A 169 -10.28 -8.62 2.26
N LEU A 170 -11.56 -8.39 2.56
CA LEU A 170 -12.26 -7.17 2.14
C LEU A 170 -11.70 -5.91 2.80
N LEU A 171 -11.53 -5.91 4.13
CA LEU A 171 -10.99 -4.74 4.83
C LEU A 171 -9.54 -4.47 4.44
N GLN A 172 -8.72 -5.52 4.32
CA GLN A 172 -7.35 -5.39 3.84
C GLN A 172 -7.28 -4.74 2.47
N SER A 173 -8.12 -5.19 1.54
CA SER A 173 -8.12 -4.62 0.19
C SER A 173 -8.56 -3.16 0.14
N LYS A 174 -9.49 -2.75 1.00
CA LYS A 174 -9.88 -1.35 1.15
C LYS A 174 -8.70 -0.53 1.68
N TYR A 175 -7.95 -1.06 2.64
CA TYR A 175 -6.75 -0.42 3.17
C TYR A 175 -5.68 -0.26 2.07
N ILE A 176 -5.39 -1.32 1.32
CA ILE A 176 -4.46 -1.28 0.19
C ILE A 176 -4.90 -0.26 -0.84
N TYR A 177 -6.19 -0.22 -1.21
CA TYR A 177 -6.72 0.79 -2.13
C TYR A 177 -6.45 2.22 -1.64
N CYS A 178 -6.71 2.51 -0.35
CA CYS A 178 -6.43 3.83 0.21
C CYS A 178 -4.93 4.19 0.17
N ILE A 179 -4.04 3.24 0.47
CA ILE A 179 -2.59 3.47 0.40
C ILE A 179 -2.12 3.64 -1.05
N SER A 180 -2.60 2.81 -1.98
CA SER A 180 -2.29 2.95 -3.40
C SER A 180 -2.76 4.28 -3.96
N LEU A 181 -3.97 4.72 -3.59
CA LEU A 181 -4.51 6.02 -4.01
C LEU A 181 -3.60 7.16 -3.54
N GLN A 182 -3.14 7.09 -2.29
CA GLN A 182 -2.14 8.02 -1.78
C GLN A 182 -0.85 8.01 -2.59
N ILE A 183 -0.31 6.85 -2.96
CA ILE A 183 0.90 6.74 -3.78
C ILE A 183 0.73 7.43 -5.13
N PHE A 184 -0.39 7.21 -5.82
CA PHE A 184 -0.66 7.84 -7.12
C PHE A 184 -0.96 9.33 -7.02
N GLU A 185 -1.46 9.78 -5.87
CA GLU A 185 -1.59 11.20 -5.55
C GLU A 185 -0.24 11.83 -5.17
N LEU A 186 0.69 11.04 -4.63
CA LEU A 186 1.99 11.51 -4.13
C LEU A 186 2.93 11.96 -5.25
N PHE A 187 2.90 11.26 -6.38
CA PHE A 187 3.94 11.36 -7.38
C PHE A 187 3.40 11.64 -8.77
N ASP A 188 4.19 12.39 -9.55
CA ASP A 188 3.95 12.53 -10.97
C ASP A 188 4.18 11.21 -11.71
N ASN A 189 3.54 11.06 -12.88
CA ASN A 189 3.67 9.87 -13.73
C ASN A 189 5.13 9.50 -14.09
N LYS A 190 6.08 10.45 -14.02
CA LYS A 190 7.51 10.22 -14.29
C LYS A 190 8.21 9.43 -13.18
N GLU A 191 7.69 9.47 -11.95
CA GLU A 191 8.22 8.69 -10.83
C GLU A 191 7.81 7.21 -10.92
N PHE A 192 6.83 6.90 -11.75
CA PHE A 192 6.37 5.53 -12.04
C PHE A 192 7.07 4.91 -13.25
N ILE A 193 8.07 5.59 -13.81
CA ILE A 193 8.89 5.09 -14.91
C ILE A 193 10.33 4.96 -14.43
N ILE A 194 10.82 3.72 -14.42
CA ILE A 194 12.20 3.38 -14.13
C ILE A 194 12.92 3.12 -15.46
N THR A 195 14.21 3.45 -15.53
CA THR A 195 15.06 3.09 -16.68
C THR A 195 16.19 2.19 -16.19
N LEU A 196 16.43 1.10 -16.92
CA LEU A 196 17.58 0.22 -16.73
C LEU A 196 18.00 -0.34 -18.08
N ASN A 197 19.30 -0.32 -18.38
CA ASN A 197 19.84 -0.73 -19.67
C ASN A 197 19.13 -0.01 -20.84
N LYS A 198 18.94 1.31 -20.70
CA LYS A 198 18.21 2.19 -21.64
C LYS A 198 16.75 1.77 -21.89
N THR A 199 16.23 0.82 -21.12
CA THR A 199 14.88 0.29 -21.29
C THR A 199 13.97 0.80 -20.19
N LYS A 200 12.79 1.27 -20.57
CA LYS A 200 11.79 1.79 -19.63
C LYS A 200 10.97 0.66 -19.04
N ILE A 201 10.79 0.70 -17.72
CA ILE A 201 9.96 -0.19 -16.91
C ILE A 201 8.89 0.67 -16.23
N GLU A 202 7.63 0.30 -16.42
CA GLU A 202 6.47 1.02 -15.89
C GLU A 202 5.96 0.34 -14.61
N ILE A 203 5.83 1.12 -13.55
CA ILE A 203 5.13 0.76 -12.31
C ILE A 203 3.71 1.33 -12.42
N ASN A 204 2.71 0.48 -12.65
CA ASN A 204 1.34 0.95 -12.78
C ASN A 204 0.46 0.47 -11.62
N GLU A 205 -0.85 0.70 -11.73
CA GLU A 205 -1.82 0.36 -10.68
C GLU A 205 -1.76 -1.13 -10.32
N PHE A 206 -1.59 -2.00 -11.32
CA PHE A 206 -1.39 -3.43 -11.08
C PHE A 206 -0.14 -3.68 -10.24
N SER A 207 1.00 -3.07 -10.61
CA SER A 207 2.27 -3.24 -9.90
C SER A 207 2.14 -2.87 -8.41
N ILE A 208 1.62 -1.67 -8.14
CA ILE A 208 1.47 -1.17 -6.76
C ILE A 208 0.51 -2.06 -5.96
N ILE A 209 -0.68 -2.36 -6.50
CA ILE A 209 -1.65 -3.21 -5.79
C ILE A 209 -1.08 -4.60 -5.50
N HIS A 210 -0.44 -5.22 -6.49
CA HIS A 210 0.11 -6.55 -6.36
C HIS A 210 1.19 -6.62 -5.27
N ILE A 211 2.13 -5.67 -5.31
CA ILE A 211 3.25 -5.61 -4.35
C ILE A 211 2.72 -5.34 -2.94
N LEU A 212 1.84 -4.35 -2.79
CA LEU A 212 1.25 -4.04 -1.49
C LEU A 212 0.43 -5.20 -0.92
N ASN A 213 -0.37 -5.88 -1.75
CA ASN A 213 -1.20 -6.99 -1.30
C ASN A 213 -0.42 -8.27 -1.00
N ARG A 214 0.71 -8.52 -1.69
CA ARG A 214 1.47 -9.77 -1.52
C ARG A 214 2.66 -9.67 -0.60
N HIS A 215 3.35 -8.52 -0.58
CA HIS A 215 4.67 -8.40 0.01
C HIS A 215 4.77 -7.37 1.14
N PHE A 216 3.80 -6.46 1.29
CA PHE A 216 3.68 -5.58 2.47
C PHE A 216 2.53 -5.98 3.41
N ALA A 217 1.73 -6.95 2.99
CA ALA A 217 0.57 -7.45 3.70
C ALA A 217 0.89 -8.38 4.89
N GLU A 218 2.16 -8.67 5.21
CA GLU A 218 2.57 -9.63 6.26
C GLU A 218 1.87 -9.37 7.59
N ILE A 219 1.71 -8.08 7.92
CA ILE A 219 1.02 -7.60 9.10
C ILE A 219 -0.38 -8.27 9.24
N THR A 220 -1.02 -8.72 8.15
CA THR A 220 -2.44 -9.12 8.14
C THR A 220 -2.72 -10.57 7.70
N LYS A 221 -1.73 -11.35 7.22
CA LYS A 221 -1.95 -12.69 6.63
C LYS A 221 -1.33 -13.82 7.48
N VAL A 222 -2.13 -14.84 7.81
CA VAL A 222 -1.81 -15.94 8.75
C VAL A 222 -1.03 -17.12 8.10
N ASN A 223 -0.51 -16.97 6.87
CA ASN A 223 0.25 -18.06 6.20
C ASN A 223 1.61 -17.55 5.70
N THR A 224 2.68 -18.19 6.21
CA THR A 224 4.08 -17.74 6.22
C THR A 224 4.98 -18.34 5.14
N THR A 225 4.44 -18.78 3.99
CA THR A 225 5.27 -19.30 2.88
C THR A 225 5.72 -18.23 1.88
N LYS A 226 5.42 -16.94 2.12
CA LYS A 226 5.77 -15.83 1.21
C LYS A 226 6.75 -14.89 1.88
N THR A 227 7.51 -14.17 1.05
CA THR A 227 8.50 -13.22 1.49
C THR A 227 7.93 -11.80 1.52
N PHE A 228 8.39 -11.00 2.48
CA PHE A 228 7.79 -9.73 2.85
C PHE A 228 8.85 -8.69 3.16
N HIS A 229 8.59 -7.44 2.76
CA HIS A 229 9.49 -6.29 2.91
C HIS A 229 9.75 -5.93 4.38
N ASN A 230 11.02 -5.65 4.71
CA ASN A 230 11.46 -5.12 6.00
C ASN A 230 11.26 -3.58 6.08
N GLU A 231 11.76 -2.92 7.12
CA GLU A 231 11.69 -1.46 7.35
C GLU A 231 12.32 -0.62 6.21
N ASP A 232 13.17 -1.22 5.37
CA ASP A 232 13.89 -0.52 4.30
C ASP A 232 12.99 0.09 3.22
N PHE A 233 11.77 -0.42 3.05
CA PHE A 233 10.80 0.11 2.09
C PHE A 233 9.54 0.59 2.78
N GLU A 234 9.31 1.90 2.74
CA GLU A 234 8.02 2.46 3.11
C GLU A 234 7.06 2.29 1.93
N PRO A 235 5.87 1.68 2.11
CA PRO A 235 4.90 1.47 1.05
C PRO A 235 4.62 2.73 0.21
N LYS A 236 4.52 3.89 0.88
CA LYS A 236 4.23 5.18 0.24
C LYS A 236 5.34 5.70 -0.66
N LEU A 237 6.58 5.29 -0.42
CA LEU A 237 7.77 5.76 -1.17
C LEU A 237 8.32 4.70 -2.12
N LEU A 238 7.59 3.59 -2.32
CA LEU A 238 8.05 2.42 -3.05
C LEU A 238 8.57 2.75 -4.47
N SER A 239 7.79 3.49 -5.26
CA SER A 239 8.16 3.84 -6.64
C SER A 239 9.42 4.70 -6.68
N LYS A 240 9.52 5.69 -5.81
CA LYS A 240 10.68 6.58 -5.68
C LYS A 240 11.93 5.81 -5.26
N LYS A 241 11.86 5.02 -4.18
CA LYS A 241 12.99 4.21 -3.71
C LYS A 241 13.49 3.24 -4.78
N LEU A 242 12.58 2.56 -5.49
CA LEU A 242 12.96 1.67 -6.59
C LEU A 242 13.63 2.41 -7.75
N LYS A 243 13.14 3.61 -8.08
CA LYS A 243 13.75 4.45 -9.11
C LYS A 243 15.16 4.88 -8.72
N ASP A 244 15.35 5.30 -7.47
CA ASP A 244 16.67 5.71 -6.96
C ASP A 244 17.67 4.54 -7.02
N ILE A 245 17.30 3.36 -6.52
CA ILE A 245 18.11 2.14 -6.61
C ILE A 245 18.47 1.80 -8.06
N PHE A 246 17.50 1.85 -8.97
CA PHE A 246 17.75 1.49 -10.37
C PHE A 246 18.62 2.51 -11.09
N ASN A 247 18.49 3.79 -10.76
CA ASN A 247 19.37 4.82 -11.28
C ASN A 247 20.82 4.56 -10.81
N GLU A 248 21.03 4.15 -9.56
CA GLU A 248 22.36 3.77 -9.05
C GLU A 248 22.92 2.54 -9.77
N ILE A 249 22.10 1.50 -9.97
CA ILE A 249 22.48 0.31 -10.74
C ILE A 249 22.86 0.69 -12.18
N ASP A 250 22.03 1.47 -12.88
CA ASP A 250 22.26 1.84 -14.29
C ASP A 250 23.51 2.74 -14.42
N ASN A 251 23.69 3.71 -13.51
CA ASN A 251 24.84 4.61 -13.50
C ASN A 251 26.16 3.89 -13.19
N SER A 252 26.13 2.78 -12.46
CA SER A 252 27.33 1.98 -12.17
C SER A 252 27.91 1.30 -13.42
N GLY A 253 27.09 1.07 -14.46
CA GLY A 253 27.45 0.30 -15.64
C GLY A 253 27.66 -1.21 -15.41
N ILE A 254 27.61 -1.69 -14.15
CA ILE A 254 27.89 -3.10 -13.80
C ILE A 254 26.86 -4.04 -14.42
N TYR A 255 25.60 -3.63 -14.41
CA TYR A 255 24.46 -4.41 -14.93
C TYR A 255 24.23 -4.23 -16.44
N ALA A 256 25.14 -3.53 -17.14
CA ALA A 256 25.01 -3.27 -18.56
C ALA A 256 24.91 -4.58 -19.37
N GLY A 257 23.91 -4.66 -20.25
CA GLY A 257 23.67 -5.81 -21.13
C GLY A 257 22.91 -6.97 -20.49
N GLU A 258 22.68 -6.96 -19.18
CA GLU A 258 21.89 -7.96 -18.49
C GLU A 258 20.38 -7.85 -18.81
N SER A 259 19.68 -8.97 -18.64
CA SER A 259 18.23 -9.05 -18.86
C SER A 259 17.46 -8.28 -17.78
N ILE A 260 16.53 -7.43 -18.20
CA ILE A 260 15.65 -6.70 -17.27
C ILE A 260 14.48 -7.53 -16.75
N ASN A 261 14.25 -8.75 -17.26
CA ASN A 261 13.06 -9.54 -16.93
C ASN A 261 13.08 -10.08 -15.49
N LYS A 262 14.27 -10.39 -14.98
CA LYS A 262 14.50 -10.84 -13.60
C LYS A 262 15.76 -10.17 -13.09
N ILE A 263 15.58 -9.21 -12.19
CA ILE A 263 16.67 -8.42 -11.63
C ILE A 263 16.77 -8.79 -10.16
N SER A 264 17.97 -9.17 -9.73
CA SER A 264 18.25 -9.49 -8.33
C SER A 264 19.34 -8.56 -7.83
N PHE A 265 19.14 -7.97 -6.65
CA PHE A 265 20.06 -7.02 -6.05
C PHE A 265 19.98 -7.16 -4.53
N GLN A 266 21.04 -6.75 -3.83
CA GLN A 266 21.05 -6.69 -2.37
C GLN A 266 21.02 -5.22 -1.97
N TYR A 267 20.13 -4.87 -1.04
CA TYR A 267 20.02 -3.53 -0.48
C TYR A 267 19.96 -3.61 1.04
N ASN A 268 20.82 -2.87 1.74
CA ASN A 268 20.98 -2.93 3.20
C ASN A 268 21.14 -4.37 3.73
N GLY A 269 21.92 -5.19 3.02
CA GLY A 269 22.14 -6.60 3.37
C GLY A 269 20.95 -7.53 3.15
N THR A 270 19.83 -7.04 2.62
CA THR A 270 18.67 -7.87 2.25
C THR A 270 18.66 -8.12 0.75
N ASP A 271 18.57 -9.38 0.33
CA ASP A 271 18.43 -9.74 -1.09
C ASP A 271 17.01 -9.47 -1.57
N TYR A 272 16.88 -8.88 -2.75
CA TYR A 272 15.62 -8.55 -3.39
C TYR A 272 15.57 -9.08 -4.81
N GLN A 273 14.35 -9.35 -5.26
CA GLN A 273 14.08 -9.77 -6.62
C GLN A 273 12.92 -8.99 -7.22
N ILE A 274 13.13 -8.54 -8.45
CA ILE A 274 12.13 -7.86 -9.29
C ILE A 274 11.89 -8.68 -10.53
N TRP A 275 10.61 -8.80 -10.88
CA TRP A 275 10.18 -9.38 -12.15
C TRP A 275 9.54 -8.33 -13.03
N VAL A 276 9.95 -8.30 -14.28
CA VAL A 276 9.44 -7.41 -15.31
C VAL A 276 8.96 -8.26 -16.48
N ASN A 277 7.75 -8.00 -16.95
CA ASN A 277 7.21 -8.65 -18.13
C ASN A 277 6.77 -7.64 -19.18
N LYS A 278 6.93 -8.01 -20.45
CA LYS A 278 6.32 -7.29 -21.56
C LYS A 278 4.81 -7.45 -21.52
N ARG A 279 4.10 -6.33 -21.68
CA ARG A 279 2.64 -6.22 -21.72
C ARG A 279 2.22 -5.31 -22.85
N ILE A 280 0.95 -5.40 -23.22
CA ILE A 280 0.34 -4.54 -24.25
C ILE A 280 -0.66 -3.63 -23.56
N LYS A 281 -0.60 -2.32 -23.88
CA LYS A 281 -1.64 -1.36 -23.49
C LYS A 281 -2.18 -0.64 -24.72
N GLN A 282 -3.45 -0.28 -24.68
CA GLN A 282 -4.08 0.51 -25.72
C GLN A 282 -3.88 2.00 -25.43
N ILE A 283 -3.32 2.74 -26.41
CA ILE A 283 -3.11 4.18 -26.35
C ILE A 283 -3.97 4.84 -27.44
N LYS A 284 -4.79 5.82 -27.04
CA LYS A 284 -5.64 6.58 -27.98
C LYS A 284 -4.76 7.20 -29.08
N GLY A 285 -5.12 6.95 -30.34
CA GLY A 285 -4.38 7.43 -31.51
C GLY A 285 -3.15 6.61 -31.91
N LYS A 286 -2.69 5.65 -31.08
CA LYS A 286 -1.55 4.77 -31.40
C LYS A 286 -1.90 3.29 -31.47
N GLY A 287 -3.06 2.89 -30.94
CA GLY A 287 -3.47 1.49 -30.90
C GLY A 287 -2.75 0.72 -29.79
N ASN A 288 -2.42 -0.54 -30.05
CA ASN A 288 -1.74 -1.42 -29.09
C ASN A 288 -0.24 -1.11 -29.05
N VAL A 289 0.27 -0.81 -27.86
CA VAL A 289 1.67 -0.48 -27.63
C VAL A 289 2.24 -1.43 -26.59
N GLU A 290 3.37 -2.05 -26.93
CA GLU A 290 4.14 -2.87 -26.01
C GLU A 290 4.88 -2.00 -24.98
N PHE A 291 4.95 -2.47 -23.74
CA PHE A 291 5.70 -1.83 -22.67
C PHE A 291 6.17 -2.88 -21.66
N ASN A 292 7.27 -2.59 -20.95
CA ASN A 292 7.73 -3.44 -19.85
C ASN A 292 7.04 -2.99 -18.56
N ARG A 293 6.36 -3.90 -17.89
CA ARG A 293 5.66 -3.64 -16.63
C ARG A 293 6.38 -4.36 -15.49
N LEU A 294 6.58 -3.65 -14.38
CA LEU A 294 7.02 -4.29 -13.13
C LEU A 294 5.87 -5.17 -12.62
N GLU A 295 6.08 -6.49 -12.53
CA GLU A 295 5.05 -7.43 -12.12
C GLU A 295 5.04 -7.66 -10.62
N THR A 296 6.23 -7.80 -10.03
CA THR A 296 6.37 -7.95 -8.58
C THR A 296 7.76 -7.53 -8.11
N PHE A 297 7.86 -7.22 -6.82
CA PHE A 297 9.06 -6.84 -6.09
C PHE A 297 8.94 -7.38 -4.67
N TYR A 298 9.94 -8.16 -4.24
CA TYR A 298 9.93 -8.80 -2.94
C TYR A 298 11.34 -9.11 -2.44
N PRO A 299 11.57 -9.13 -1.11
CA PRO A 299 12.83 -9.63 -0.57
C PRO A 299 12.88 -11.15 -0.73
N LEU A 300 14.06 -11.70 -0.96
CA LEU A 300 14.25 -13.12 -1.11
C LEU A 300 14.59 -13.74 0.26
N LYS A 301 13.68 -14.56 0.78
CA LYS A 301 13.90 -15.35 2.03
C LYS A 301 13.88 -16.85 1.78
N ASP A 302 13.54 -17.27 0.56
CA ASP A 302 13.51 -18.70 0.21
C ASP A 302 14.92 -19.22 0.02
N GLN A 303 15.30 -20.22 0.81
CA GLN A 303 16.67 -20.75 0.82
C GLN A 303 17.07 -21.38 -0.52
N GLN A 304 16.12 -21.95 -1.27
CA GLN A 304 16.43 -22.55 -2.57
C GLN A 304 16.74 -21.47 -3.60
N GLU A 305 15.97 -20.39 -3.64
CA GLU A 305 16.25 -19.25 -4.52
C GLU A 305 17.55 -18.53 -4.12
N LEU A 306 17.83 -18.36 -2.82
CA LEU A 306 19.11 -17.81 -2.34
C LEU A 306 20.30 -18.66 -2.79
N THR A 307 20.18 -19.98 -2.69
CA THR A 307 21.21 -20.92 -3.18
C THR A 307 21.37 -20.83 -4.71
N LYS A 308 20.27 -20.65 -5.45
CA LYS A 308 20.35 -20.43 -6.91
C LYS A 308 21.06 -19.13 -7.25
N LEU A 309 20.86 -18.06 -6.47
CA LEU A 309 21.58 -16.80 -6.67
C LEU A 309 23.08 -17.00 -6.43
N SER A 310 23.48 -17.55 -5.28
CA SER A 310 24.91 -17.75 -4.96
C SER A 310 25.62 -18.69 -5.94
N THR A 311 24.88 -19.68 -6.47
CA THR A 311 25.45 -20.66 -7.40
C THR A 311 25.62 -20.08 -8.80
N ASN A 312 24.61 -19.39 -9.33
CA ASN A 312 24.56 -19.00 -10.75
C ASN A 312 24.91 -17.53 -11.02
N TYR A 313 25.08 -16.72 -9.98
CA TYR A 313 25.31 -15.29 -10.10
C TYR A 313 26.49 -14.85 -9.22
N ASP A 314 27.20 -13.83 -9.69
CA ASP A 314 28.21 -13.09 -8.93
C ASP A 314 27.59 -11.82 -8.35
N LEU A 315 27.90 -11.52 -7.08
CA LEU A 315 27.43 -10.32 -6.40
C LEU A 315 28.46 -9.20 -6.59
N HIS A 316 28.05 -8.12 -7.24
CA HIS A 316 28.91 -6.97 -7.51
C HIS A 316 28.49 -5.76 -6.67
N LYS A 317 29.46 -5.16 -5.98
CA LYS A 317 29.24 -3.95 -5.17
C LYS A 317 29.02 -2.73 -6.07
N ILE A 318 27.95 -1.98 -5.81
CA ILE A 318 27.71 -0.64 -6.41
C ILE A 318 28.13 0.45 -5.42
N ASN A 319 27.66 0.35 -4.18
CA ASN A 319 28.07 1.20 -3.05
C ASN A 319 27.99 0.40 -1.74
N ASP A 320 28.10 1.07 -0.59
CA ASP A 320 28.12 0.41 0.72
C ASP A 320 26.83 -0.35 1.05
N ASP A 321 25.70 0.15 0.53
CA ASP A 321 24.38 -0.37 0.86
C ASP A 321 23.74 -1.15 -0.30
N LEU A 322 24.29 -1.05 -1.52
CA LEU A 322 23.72 -1.61 -2.74
C LEU A 322 24.71 -2.49 -3.51
N TYR A 323 24.26 -3.70 -3.83
CA TYR A 323 24.95 -4.66 -4.67
C TYR A 323 23.99 -5.22 -5.72
N VAL A 324 24.49 -5.69 -6.87
CA VAL A 324 23.69 -6.29 -7.92
C VAL A 324 24.21 -7.67 -8.30
N TYR A 325 23.31 -8.62 -8.55
CA TYR A 325 23.66 -9.96 -8.99
C TYR A 325 23.76 -10.01 -10.52
N LYS A 326 24.90 -10.47 -11.03
CA LYS A 326 25.15 -10.68 -12.47
C LYS A 326 25.33 -12.16 -12.76
N LYS A 327 24.80 -12.66 -13.86
CA LYS A 327 24.93 -14.08 -14.18
C LYS A 327 26.40 -14.45 -14.38
N LYS A 328 26.86 -15.55 -13.78
CA LYS A 328 28.19 -16.10 -14.05
C LYS A 328 28.32 -16.44 -15.53
N LEU A 329 29.48 -16.11 -16.10
CA LEU A 329 29.82 -16.43 -17.49
C LEU A 329 29.97 -17.93 -17.70
#